data_AF-A0A1Y4M480-F1
#
_entry.id   AF-A0A1Y4M480-F1
#
_cell.length_a   1.000
_cell.length_b   1.000
_cell.length_c   1.000
_cell.angle_alpha   90.00
_cell.angle_beta   90.00
_cell.angle_gamma   90.00
#
_symmetry.space_group_name_H-M   'P 1'
#
loop_
_entity.id
_entity.type
_entity.pdbx_description
1 polymer ?
#
loop_
_entity_poly.entity_id
_entity_poly.type
_entity_poly.pdbx_seq_one_letter_code
_entity_poly.pdbx_strand_id
1 'polypeptide(L)'
;MKVRLLALGLATALTLSGCTAMLERSYVSSATHLDYSVTEDSSILRVENYQGLVNALLYFVNQHSTNGTLRLYNYAGDVESDLERACNEVMTEDPLGVFSVRSMKYDSTRILTYYEVDVRIVYSRSAQVVSSIQSVAGLSGLRGELTRVISTRQSQSISRVSYFSGDAAAVESLFWLAFYSNPQTALEPPKISASLYPESGAQRIVELTLTWPDTQIDLEEYAKSLETLAGQLLEESAQTPYTLEQLTGLVQSVAAPSTTGSLTALDALSGKPASDQGLLLGLEALLQEAGMEYTMVLGSQNSIRTLWLIVATDHGYRHLLAQSLHPDQPLKLYTDQQMTDQGYTWSTSLYPACRENGEE
;
A
#
# COMPACT_ATOMS: atom_id res chain seq x y z
N MET A 1 -22.59 28.99 46.38
CA MET A 1 -21.47 29.75 45.79
C MET A 1 -20.14 29.00 45.68
N LYS A 2 -20.01 27.71 46.08
CA LYS A 2 -18.74 26.94 45.95
C LYS A 2 -18.64 26.07 44.69
N VAL A 3 -19.75 25.76 44.02
CA VAL A 3 -19.74 24.88 42.82
C VAL A 3 -19.43 25.66 41.53
N ARG A 4 -19.64 26.98 41.51
CA ARG A 4 -19.35 27.82 40.33
C ARG A 4 -17.86 28.20 40.18
N LEU A 5 -17.05 28.02 41.23
CA LEU A 5 -15.60 28.28 41.21
C LEU A 5 -14.80 27.06 40.72
N LEU A 6 -15.30 25.84 40.87
CA LEU A 6 -14.64 24.64 40.32
C LEU A 6 -14.80 24.50 38.80
N ALA A 7 -15.92 24.97 38.24
CA ALA A 7 -16.15 24.93 36.80
C ALA A 7 -15.25 25.91 36.03
N LEU A 8 -14.82 26.99 36.68
CA LEU A 8 -13.94 27.99 36.04
C LEU A 8 -12.46 27.59 36.06
N GLY A 9 -12.04 26.72 37.00
CA GLY A 9 -10.66 26.21 37.05
C GLY A 9 -10.38 25.07 36.06
N LEU A 10 -11.39 24.25 35.76
CA LEU A 10 -11.24 23.12 34.83
C LEU A 10 -11.26 23.55 33.36
N ALA A 11 -11.85 24.70 33.05
CA ALA A 11 -11.87 25.28 31.70
C ALA A 11 -10.51 25.90 31.29
N THR A 12 -9.69 26.34 32.25
CA THR A 12 -8.35 26.91 32.01
C THR A 12 -7.23 25.88 31.89
N ALA A 13 -7.47 24.61 32.23
CA ALA A 13 -6.46 23.54 32.10
C ALA A 13 -6.48 22.86 30.72
N LEU A 14 -7.58 22.99 29.96
CA LEU A 14 -7.73 22.42 28.61
C LEU A 14 -7.12 23.29 27.51
N THR A 15 -6.63 24.49 27.82
CA THR A 15 -5.95 25.38 26.86
C THR A 15 -4.42 25.24 26.90
N LEU A 16 -3.88 24.30 27.68
CA LEU A 16 -2.43 24.06 27.81
C LEU A 16 -1.91 22.81 27.08
N SER A 17 -2.69 22.15 26.23
CA SER A 17 -2.15 21.23 25.22
C SER A 17 -1.63 22.00 24.00
N GLY A 18 -0.70 22.92 24.24
CA GLY A 18 0.13 23.53 23.20
C GLY A 18 1.49 22.85 23.19
N CYS A 19 1.97 22.50 21.99
CA CYS A 19 3.33 22.01 21.67
C CYS A 19 3.52 20.50 21.38
N THR A 20 2.57 19.81 20.74
CA THR A 20 2.91 18.63 19.91
C THR A 20 2.93 18.91 18.41
N ALA A 21 2.40 20.05 17.96
CA ALA A 21 2.41 20.46 16.55
C ALA A 21 3.76 21.04 16.05
N MET A 22 4.82 21.02 16.86
CA MET A 22 6.14 21.56 16.48
C MET A 22 7.17 20.47 16.12
N LEU A 23 6.80 19.19 16.14
CA LEU A 23 7.67 18.07 15.74
C LEU A 23 7.24 17.36 14.44
N GLU A 24 6.14 17.77 13.82
CA GLU A 24 5.83 17.41 12.44
C GLU A 24 6.19 18.59 11.53
N ARG A 25 7.44 18.61 11.03
CA ARG A 25 7.73 19.30 9.78
C ARG A 25 6.97 18.57 8.68
N SER A 26 5.71 18.93 8.50
CA SER A 26 4.99 18.69 7.26
C SER A 26 5.67 19.56 6.20
N TYR A 27 6.63 18.96 5.49
CA TYR A 27 7.28 19.56 4.34
C TYR A 27 6.26 19.59 3.19
N VAL A 28 5.28 20.49 3.28
CA VAL A 28 4.47 20.87 2.13
C VAL A 28 5.36 21.80 1.32
N SER A 29 6.05 21.23 0.34
CA SER A 29 6.64 22.00 -0.75
C SER A 29 5.50 22.61 -1.57
N SER A 30 4.93 23.71 -1.08
CA SER A 30 4.29 24.66 -2.00
C SER A 30 5.44 25.22 -2.81
N ALA A 31 5.62 24.71 -4.03
CA ALA A 31 6.55 25.27 -4.99
C ALA A 31 6.19 26.74 -5.18
N THR A 32 6.84 27.63 -4.42
CA THR A 32 7.01 29.00 -4.86
C THR A 32 7.83 28.85 -6.13
N HIS A 33 7.20 29.10 -7.27
CA HIS A 33 7.88 29.11 -8.56
C HIS A 33 8.94 30.21 -8.48
N LEU A 34 10.14 29.86 -8.03
CA LEU A 34 11.29 30.74 -8.05
C LEU A 34 11.71 30.80 -9.51
N ASP A 35 11.53 31.97 -10.11
CA ASP A 35 12.15 32.31 -11.38
C ASP A 35 13.67 32.22 -11.18
N TYR A 36 14.24 31.07 -11.52
CA TYR A 36 15.67 30.96 -11.70
C TYR A 36 16.02 31.93 -12.84
N SER A 37 16.68 33.03 -12.53
CA SER A 37 17.27 33.89 -13.55
C SER A 37 18.37 33.07 -14.23
N VAL A 38 18.01 32.41 -15.33
CA VAL A 38 18.91 31.61 -16.16
C VAL A 38 19.92 32.56 -16.80
N THR A 39 21.15 32.61 -16.28
CA THR A 39 22.30 33.15 -17.02
C THR A 39 22.68 32.18 -18.14
N GLU A 40 23.26 32.70 -19.23
CA GLU A 40 23.50 32.03 -20.53
C GLU A 40 24.34 30.73 -20.52
N ASP A 41 24.77 30.22 -19.35
CA ASP A 41 25.34 28.88 -19.14
C ASP A 41 24.37 28.01 -18.33
N SER A 42 23.72 27.07 -19.01
CA SER A 42 22.55 26.29 -18.56
C SER A 42 22.79 25.26 -17.44
N SER A 43 23.90 25.31 -16.70
CA SER A 43 24.30 24.33 -15.68
C SER A 43 24.63 24.92 -14.30
N ILE A 44 24.56 26.25 -14.14
CA ILE A 44 24.97 26.94 -12.91
C ILE A 44 23.75 27.47 -12.15
N LEU A 45 23.56 27.02 -10.91
CA LEU A 45 22.46 27.47 -10.05
C LEU A 45 22.93 28.46 -8.98
N ARG A 46 22.16 29.53 -8.78
CA ARG A 46 22.41 30.51 -7.72
C ARG A 46 21.75 30.08 -6.41
N VAL A 47 22.50 30.17 -5.32
CA VAL A 47 22.07 29.80 -3.96
C VAL A 47 22.40 30.94 -2.99
N GLU A 48 21.50 31.24 -2.06
CA GLU A 48 21.69 32.34 -1.10
C GLU A 48 21.48 31.91 0.37
N ASN A 49 20.90 30.73 0.58
CA ASN A 49 20.61 30.19 1.91
C ASN A 49 20.56 28.65 1.85
N TYR A 50 20.51 28.03 3.03
CA TYR A 50 20.51 26.58 3.19
C TYR A 50 19.37 25.88 2.43
N GLN A 51 18.16 26.46 2.46
CA GLN A 51 17.03 25.86 1.74
C GLN A 51 17.22 25.91 0.22
N GLY A 52 17.78 27.01 -0.30
CA GLY A 52 18.18 27.12 -1.69
C GLY A 52 19.25 26.08 -2.07
N LEU A 53 20.15 25.76 -1.15
CA LEU A 53 21.19 24.75 -1.36
C LEU A 53 20.57 23.35 -1.52
N VAL A 54 19.71 22.95 -0.58
CA VAL A 54 18.99 21.67 -0.65
C VAL A 54 18.16 21.58 -1.94
N ASN A 55 17.42 22.64 -2.29
CA ASN A 55 16.61 22.67 -3.50
C ASN A 55 17.45 22.54 -4.78
N ALA A 56 18.63 23.16 -4.82
CA ALA A 56 19.53 23.07 -5.97
C ALA A 56 20.11 21.65 -6.13
N LEU A 57 20.47 20.99 -5.03
CA LEU A 57 20.91 19.59 -5.05
C LEU A 57 19.77 18.66 -5.51
N LEU A 58 18.56 18.86 -4.97
CA LEU A 58 17.36 18.12 -5.39
C LEU A 58 17.05 18.34 -6.87
N TYR A 59 17.26 19.55 -7.40
CA TYR A 59 17.10 19.81 -8.83
C TYR A 59 18.03 18.91 -9.66
N PHE A 60 19.32 18.83 -9.31
CA PHE A 60 20.26 17.93 -10.00
C PHE A 60 19.84 16.47 -9.93
N VAL A 61 19.37 16.00 -8.75
CA VAL A 61 18.87 14.63 -8.57
C VAL A 61 17.63 14.36 -9.42
N ASN A 62 16.66 15.28 -9.44
CA ASN A 62 15.45 15.14 -10.25
C ASN A 62 15.76 15.13 -11.76
N GLN A 63 16.78 15.85 -12.19
CA GLN A 63 17.27 15.82 -13.58
C GLN A 63 18.20 14.65 -13.88
N HIS A 64 18.48 13.77 -12.90
CA HIS A 64 19.48 12.70 -12.99
C HIS A 64 20.86 13.20 -13.48
N SER A 65 21.22 14.45 -13.11
CA SER A 65 22.47 15.08 -13.52
C SER A 65 23.64 14.48 -12.74
N THR A 66 24.72 14.11 -13.44
CA THR A 66 25.93 13.55 -12.80
C THR A 66 26.89 14.63 -12.30
N ASN A 67 26.77 15.84 -12.84
CA ASN A 67 27.56 17.00 -12.47
C ASN A 67 26.66 18.24 -12.43
N GLY A 68 26.99 19.20 -11.56
CA GLY A 68 26.31 20.49 -11.50
C GLY A 68 27.18 21.51 -10.78
N THR A 69 26.98 22.80 -11.06
CA THR A 69 27.75 23.88 -10.43
C THR A 69 26.79 24.81 -9.69
N LEU A 70 27.14 25.17 -8.46
CA LEU A 70 26.39 26.10 -7.62
C LEU A 70 27.21 27.36 -7.37
N ARG A 71 26.57 28.51 -7.32
CA ARG A 71 27.18 29.77 -6.88
C ARG A 71 26.45 30.32 -5.66
N LEU A 72 27.14 30.33 -4.53
CA LEU A 72 26.62 30.76 -3.24
C LEU A 72 26.94 32.25 -3.02
N TYR A 73 25.96 33.12 -3.22
CA TYR A 73 26.09 34.57 -3.04
C TYR A 73 25.48 34.99 -1.71
N ASN A 74 26.14 35.93 -1.02
CA ASN A 74 25.66 36.48 0.27
C ASN A 74 25.27 35.40 1.29
N TYR A 75 25.92 34.24 1.20
CA TYR A 75 25.57 33.08 2.01
C TYR A 75 26.05 33.29 3.44
N ALA A 76 25.09 33.45 4.36
CA ALA A 76 25.38 33.82 5.75
C ALA A 76 25.76 32.62 6.64
N GLY A 77 25.47 31.39 6.19
CA GLY A 77 25.79 30.16 6.93
C GLY A 77 27.23 29.68 6.75
N ASP A 78 27.60 28.64 7.48
CA ASP A 78 28.88 27.94 7.27
C ASP A 78 28.75 27.05 6.03
N VAL A 79 29.38 27.48 4.92
CA VAL A 79 29.27 26.83 3.61
C VAL A 79 29.68 25.36 3.66
N GLU A 80 30.77 25.01 4.35
CA GLU A 80 31.28 23.65 4.35
C GLU A 80 30.35 22.72 5.13
N SER A 81 29.96 23.13 6.33
CA SER A 81 29.03 22.36 7.17
C SER A 81 27.64 22.24 6.54
N ASP A 82 27.16 23.31 5.89
CA ASP A 82 25.87 23.31 5.22
C ASP A 82 25.87 22.44 3.96
N LEU A 83 26.97 22.40 3.19
CA LEU A 83 27.13 21.50 2.05
C LEU A 83 27.10 20.04 2.48
N GLU A 84 27.87 19.68 3.51
CA GLU A 84 27.88 18.33 4.06
C GLU A 84 26.47 17.91 4.51
N ARG A 85 25.80 18.78 5.29
CA ARG A 85 24.45 18.53 5.79
C ARG A 85 23.42 18.44 4.67
N ALA A 86 23.46 19.32 3.68
CA ALA A 86 22.53 19.32 2.55
C ALA A 86 22.71 18.06 1.66
N CYS A 87 23.95 17.64 1.40
CA CYS A 87 24.22 16.38 0.70
C CYS A 87 23.65 15.19 1.46
N ASN A 88 23.86 15.15 2.79
CA ASN A 88 23.34 14.09 3.64
C ASN A 88 21.80 14.07 3.67
N GLU A 89 21.16 15.24 3.84
CA GLU A 89 19.70 15.37 3.82
C GLU A 89 19.11 14.83 2.50
N VAL A 90 19.66 15.22 1.35
CA VAL A 90 19.22 14.69 0.05
C VAL A 90 19.43 13.18 -0.04
N MET A 91 20.54 12.65 0.45
CA MET A 91 20.85 11.22 0.34
C MET A 91 20.12 10.32 1.35
N THR A 92 19.58 10.88 2.43
CA THR A 92 19.01 10.10 3.54
C THR A 92 17.54 10.38 3.84
N GLU A 93 17.03 11.55 3.43
CA GLU A 93 15.66 11.98 3.72
C GLU A 93 14.81 12.16 2.46
N ASP A 94 15.39 12.60 1.33
CA ASP A 94 14.62 12.74 0.08
C ASP A 94 14.32 11.36 -0.54
N PRO A 95 13.06 11.05 -0.93
CA PRO A 95 12.71 9.76 -1.50
C PRO A 95 13.56 9.37 -2.71
N LEU A 96 13.74 10.29 -3.66
CA LEU A 96 14.46 10.00 -4.89
C LEU A 96 15.97 9.95 -4.64
N GLY A 97 16.48 10.83 -3.77
CA GLY A 97 17.86 10.82 -3.33
C GLY A 97 18.25 9.50 -2.67
N VAL A 98 17.50 9.06 -1.67
CA VAL A 98 17.71 7.77 -0.98
C VAL A 98 17.63 6.59 -1.96
N PHE A 99 16.65 6.60 -2.85
CA PHE A 99 16.42 5.49 -3.79
C PHE A 99 17.51 5.38 -4.86
N SER A 100 18.00 6.52 -5.38
CA SER A 100 18.79 6.56 -6.62
C SER A 100 20.22 7.05 -6.48
N VAL A 101 20.57 7.78 -5.41
CA VAL A 101 21.92 8.35 -5.24
C VAL A 101 22.78 7.42 -4.41
N ARG A 102 23.88 6.94 -5.00
CA ARG A 102 24.88 6.13 -4.30
C ARG A 102 25.88 7.00 -3.54
N SER A 103 26.30 8.10 -4.14
CA SER A 103 27.17 9.09 -3.49
C SER A 103 27.04 10.46 -4.13
N MET A 104 27.18 11.49 -3.30
CA MET A 104 27.26 12.88 -3.70
C MET A 104 28.54 13.47 -3.11
N LYS A 105 29.37 14.06 -3.96
CA LYS A 105 30.61 14.73 -3.57
C LYS A 105 30.57 16.17 -4.06
N TYR A 106 31.28 17.04 -3.37
CA TYR A 106 31.39 18.44 -3.75
C TYR A 106 32.82 18.94 -3.56
N ASP A 107 33.20 19.94 -4.33
CA ASP A 107 34.41 20.75 -4.11
C ASP A 107 34.00 22.22 -4.05
N SER A 108 34.38 22.92 -2.98
CA SER A 108 34.05 24.33 -2.77
C SER A 108 35.28 25.22 -2.95
N THR A 109 35.18 26.22 -3.82
CA THR A 109 36.23 27.22 -4.06
C THR A 109 35.68 28.62 -3.82
N ARG A 110 36.34 29.38 -2.94
CA ARG A 110 35.97 30.78 -2.71
C ARG A 110 36.51 31.67 -3.82
N ILE A 111 35.63 32.36 -4.55
CA ILE A 111 35.96 33.30 -5.62
C ILE A 111 35.48 34.69 -5.22
N LEU A 112 36.42 35.54 -4.78
CA LEU A 112 36.17 36.93 -4.37
C LEU A 112 35.00 37.07 -3.38
N THR A 113 33.80 37.32 -3.91
CA THR A 113 32.57 37.64 -3.17
C THR A 113 31.59 36.46 -3.04
N TYR A 114 31.88 35.31 -3.64
CA TYR A 114 31.01 34.13 -3.60
C TYR A 114 31.80 32.82 -3.47
N TYR A 115 31.09 31.72 -3.21
CA TYR A 115 31.65 30.37 -3.31
C TYR A 115 31.11 29.70 -4.58
N GLU A 116 32.01 29.13 -5.37
CA GLU A 116 31.65 28.23 -6.46
C GLU A 116 31.80 26.80 -5.96
N VAL A 117 30.76 25.98 -6.16
CA VAL A 117 30.71 24.60 -5.69
C VAL A 117 30.42 23.68 -6.86
N ASP A 118 31.34 22.77 -7.13
CA ASP A 118 31.15 21.72 -8.14
C ASP A 118 30.64 20.45 -7.46
N VAL A 119 29.47 20.00 -7.86
CA VAL A 119 28.79 18.82 -7.32
C VAL A 119 28.90 17.67 -8.31
N ARG A 120 29.28 16.49 -7.79
CA ARG A 120 29.41 15.23 -8.55
C ARG A 120 28.53 14.17 -7.91
N ILE A 121 27.60 13.61 -8.70
CA ILE A 121 26.60 12.65 -8.24
C ILE A 121 26.84 11.31 -8.95
N VAL A 122 26.92 10.24 -8.16
CA VAL A 122 26.98 8.86 -8.64
C VAL A 122 25.65 8.20 -8.29
N TYR A 123 24.92 7.75 -9.30
CA TYR A 123 23.63 7.07 -9.11
C TYR A 123 23.79 5.54 -9.00
N SER A 124 22.97 4.92 -8.15
CA SER A 124 22.79 3.46 -8.05
C SER A 124 21.74 2.94 -9.04
N ARG A 125 20.85 3.82 -9.53
CA ARG A 125 19.78 3.51 -10.48
C ARG A 125 19.94 4.30 -11.77
N SER A 126 19.54 3.72 -12.90
CA SER A 126 19.60 4.41 -14.19
C SER A 126 18.54 5.50 -14.30
N ALA A 127 18.77 6.46 -15.20
CA ALA A 127 17.80 7.51 -15.51
C ALA A 127 16.46 6.94 -15.97
N GLN A 128 16.48 5.83 -16.72
CA GLN A 128 15.29 5.15 -17.20
C GLN A 128 14.45 4.56 -16.06
N VAL A 129 15.09 3.97 -15.05
CA VAL A 129 14.38 3.46 -13.86
C VAL A 129 13.75 4.62 -13.10
N VAL A 130 14.49 5.71 -12.89
CA VAL A 130 14.00 6.91 -12.20
C VAL A 130 12.82 7.54 -12.93
N SER A 131 12.87 7.67 -14.26
CA SER A 131 11.77 8.25 -15.03
C SER A 131 10.54 7.35 -15.14
N SER A 132 10.68 6.03 -14.90
CA SER A 132 9.56 5.09 -14.87
C SER A 132 8.79 5.05 -13.55
N ILE A 133 9.27 5.74 -12.50
CA ILE A 133 8.63 5.72 -11.17
C ILE A 133 7.25 6.36 -11.28
N GLN A 134 6.22 5.58 -10.93
CA GLN A 134 4.84 6.05 -10.98
C GLN A 134 4.50 6.79 -9.68
N SER A 135 3.85 7.94 -9.79
CA SER A 135 3.37 8.66 -8.61
C SER A 135 1.96 8.19 -8.25
N VAL A 136 1.78 7.75 -7.01
CA VAL A 136 0.49 7.29 -6.48
C VAL A 136 0.11 8.05 -5.21
N ALA A 137 -1.17 8.38 -5.09
CA ALA A 137 -1.68 9.16 -3.96
C ALA A 137 -2.30 8.25 -2.90
N GLY A 138 -1.74 8.27 -1.70
CA GLY A 138 -2.27 7.59 -0.53
C GLY A 138 -2.38 6.07 -0.70
N LEU A 139 -3.18 5.49 0.19
CA LEU A 139 -3.43 4.06 0.24
C LEU A 139 -4.21 3.54 -0.97
N SER A 140 -5.18 4.31 -1.48
CA SER A 140 -5.99 3.90 -2.63
C SER A 140 -5.18 3.81 -3.91
N GLY A 141 -4.31 4.80 -4.18
CA GLY A 141 -3.41 4.78 -5.33
C GLY A 141 -2.46 3.59 -5.27
N LEU A 142 -1.87 3.32 -4.10
CA LEU A 142 -1.01 2.16 -3.91
C LEU A 142 -1.77 0.84 -4.14
N ARG A 143 -2.99 0.69 -3.61
CA ARG A 143 -3.83 -0.49 -3.86
C ARG A 143 -4.07 -0.72 -5.35
N GLY A 144 -4.44 0.33 -6.10
CA GLY A 144 -4.66 0.23 -7.54
C GLY A 144 -3.41 -0.24 -8.29
N GLU A 145 -2.23 0.26 -7.91
CA GLU A 145 -0.97 -0.18 -8.49
C GLU A 145 -0.67 -1.66 -8.15
N LEU A 146 -0.89 -2.09 -6.91
CA LEU A 146 -0.70 -3.50 -6.53
C LEU A 146 -1.62 -4.42 -7.33
N THR A 147 -2.89 -4.05 -7.51
CA THR A 147 -3.83 -4.79 -8.37
C THR A 147 -3.32 -4.89 -9.81
N ARG A 148 -2.80 -3.80 -10.38
CA ARG A 148 -2.23 -3.79 -11.72
C ARG A 148 -1.00 -4.70 -11.83
N VAL A 149 -0.12 -4.68 -10.84
CA VAL A 149 1.07 -5.53 -10.78
C VAL A 149 0.70 -7.01 -10.74
N ILE A 150 -0.34 -7.37 -9.97
CA ILE A 150 -0.87 -8.73 -9.88
C ILE A 150 -1.46 -9.17 -11.23
N SER A 151 -2.35 -8.36 -11.82
CA SER A 151 -3.04 -8.73 -13.07
C SER A 151 -2.09 -8.84 -14.27
N THR A 152 -1.00 -8.07 -14.27
CA THR A 152 0.00 -8.09 -15.34
C THR A 152 1.20 -9.00 -15.04
N ARG A 153 1.20 -9.69 -13.89
CA ARG A 153 2.33 -10.51 -13.39
C ARG A 153 3.68 -9.82 -13.52
N GLN A 154 3.75 -8.53 -13.20
CA GLN A 154 5.02 -7.81 -13.21
C GLN A 154 5.93 -8.33 -12.10
N SER A 155 7.22 -8.53 -12.40
CA SER A 155 8.22 -8.96 -11.41
C SER A 155 8.79 -7.80 -10.58
N GLN A 156 8.52 -6.56 -10.98
CA GLN A 156 8.97 -5.37 -10.27
C GLN A 156 7.96 -4.24 -10.44
N SER A 157 7.76 -3.45 -9.39
CA SER A 157 7.08 -2.15 -9.46
C SER A 157 7.78 -1.16 -8.54
N ILE A 158 7.87 0.09 -9.00
CA ILE A 158 8.46 1.18 -8.24
C ILE A 158 7.48 2.35 -8.27
N SER A 159 7.01 2.74 -7.10
CA SER A 159 5.99 3.77 -6.95
C SER A 159 6.38 4.82 -5.93
N ARG A 160 6.27 6.10 -6.28
CA ARG A 160 6.37 7.21 -5.33
C ARG A 160 5.01 7.44 -4.69
N VAL A 161 4.90 7.09 -3.42
CA VAL A 161 3.67 7.17 -2.62
C VAL A 161 3.73 8.42 -1.74
N SER A 162 2.66 9.22 -1.77
CA SER A 162 2.44 10.31 -0.81
C SER A 162 1.36 9.93 0.20
N TYR A 163 1.46 10.41 1.44
CA TYR A 163 0.47 10.20 2.51
C TYR A 163 0.28 8.73 2.91
N PHE A 164 1.34 7.94 2.84
CA PHE A 164 1.36 6.57 3.36
C PHE A 164 2.29 6.51 4.56
N SER A 165 1.84 5.92 5.67
CA SER A 165 2.61 5.77 6.92
C SER A 165 2.96 4.31 7.28
N GLY A 166 2.53 3.32 6.48
CA GLY A 166 2.83 1.91 6.72
C GLY A 166 4.30 1.55 6.44
N ASP A 167 4.77 0.44 6.97
CA ASP A 167 6.09 -0.12 6.73
C ASP A 167 6.06 -1.15 5.57
N ALA A 168 7.18 -1.85 5.34
CA ALA A 168 7.26 -2.90 4.32
C ALA A 168 6.25 -4.02 4.56
N ALA A 169 6.04 -4.43 5.81
CA ALA A 169 5.06 -5.46 6.17
C ALA A 169 3.62 -5.01 5.87
N ALA A 170 3.31 -3.73 6.05
CA ALA A 170 2.03 -3.15 5.66
C ALA A 170 1.84 -3.18 4.14
N VAL A 171 2.88 -2.85 3.35
CA VAL A 171 2.83 -2.96 1.88
C VAL A 171 2.60 -4.41 1.44
N GLU A 172 3.32 -5.36 2.02
CA GLU A 172 3.14 -6.79 1.73
C GLU A 172 1.74 -7.27 2.10
N SER A 173 1.20 -6.83 3.24
CA SER A 173 -0.17 -7.16 3.65
C SER A 173 -1.22 -6.61 2.68
N LEU A 174 -1.01 -5.40 2.15
CA LEU A 174 -1.86 -4.82 1.11
C LEU A 174 -1.77 -5.59 -0.21
N PHE A 175 -0.58 -6.06 -0.57
CA PHE A 175 -0.41 -6.93 -1.74
C PHE A 175 -1.21 -8.22 -1.58
N TRP A 176 -1.09 -8.90 -0.44
CA TRP A 176 -1.83 -10.14 -0.19
C TRP A 176 -3.34 -9.92 -0.16
N LEU A 177 -3.81 -8.82 0.43
CA LEU A 177 -5.21 -8.44 0.34
C LEU A 177 -5.66 -8.27 -1.11
N ALA A 178 -4.90 -7.55 -1.94
CA ALA A 178 -5.22 -7.36 -3.34
C ALA A 178 -5.17 -8.67 -4.15
N PHE A 179 -4.24 -9.57 -3.81
CA PHE A 179 -4.07 -10.87 -4.48
C PHE A 179 -5.24 -11.81 -4.18
N TYR A 180 -5.68 -11.89 -2.92
CA TYR A 180 -6.77 -12.78 -2.50
C TYR A 180 -8.16 -12.19 -2.66
N SER A 181 -8.31 -10.90 -3.00
CA SER A 181 -9.61 -10.29 -3.31
C SER A 181 -9.97 -10.37 -4.81
N ASN A 182 -9.29 -11.24 -5.56
CA ASN A 182 -9.58 -11.45 -6.98
C ASN A 182 -9.33 -12.92 -7.36
N PRO A 183 -10.38 -13.77 -7.30
CA PRO A 183 -10.25 -15.19 -7.53
C PRO A 183 -9.79 -15.54 -8.95
N GLN A 184 -9.98 -14.62 -9.91
CA GLN A 184 -9.56 -14.76 -11.31
C GLN A 184 -8.04 -14.66 -11.51
N THR A 185 -7.32 -14.11 -10.53
CA THR A 185 -5.85 -13.97 -10.58
C THR A 185 -5.12 -14.76 -9.50
N ALA A 186 -5.86 -15.27 -8.50
CA ALA A 186 -5.35 -16.00 -7.35
C ALA A 186 -5.04 -17.49 -7.67
N LEU A 187 -3.99 -17.73 -8.47
CA LEU A 187 -3.52 -19.07 -8.81
C LEU A 187 -2.49 -19.60 -7.79
N GLU A 188 -1.24 -19.21 -7.97
CA GLU A 188 -0.13 -19.59 -7.10
C GLU A 188 0.51 -18.32 -6.54
N PRO A 189 0.74 -18.25 -5.21
CA PRO A 189 1.28 -17.05 -4.59
C PRO A 189 2.75 -16.82 -5.02
N PRO A 190 3.13 -15.59 -5.41
CA PRO A 190 4.52 -15.26 -5.69
C PRO A 190 5.34 -15.13 -4.41
N LYS A 191 6.66 -15.19 -4.53
CA LYS A 191 7.54 -14.62 -3.50
C LYS A 191 7.53 -13.10 -3.66
N ILE A 192 7.38 -12.39 -2.55
CA ILE A 192 7.29 -10.93 -2.51
C ILE A 192 8.34 -10.37 -1.55
N SER A 193 8.88 -9.21 -1.89
CA SER A 193 9.63 -8.36 -0.96
C SER A 193 9.35 -6.89 -1.27
N ALA A 194 9.06 -6.11 -0.23
CA ALA A 194 8.90 -4.66 -0.33
C ALA A 194 10.07 -3.91 0.33
N SER A 195 10.46 -2.79 -0.24
CA SER A 195 11.45 -1.86 0.31
C SER A 195 10.96 -0.42 0.19
N LEU A 196 11.26 0.42 1.20
CA LEU A 196 10.80 1.80 1.27
C LEU A 196 11.98 2.77 1.36
N TYR A 197 11.90 3.87 0.62
CA TYR A 197 12.95 4.88 0.52
C TYR A 197 12.38 6.30 0.66
N PRO A 198 12.73 7.05 1.72
CA PRO A 198 13.29 6.55 2.98
C PRO A 198 12.35 5.56 3.70
N GLU A 199 12.84 4.87 4.74
CA GLU A 199 12.04 3.93 5.53
C GLU A 199 10.84 4.61 6.21
N SER A 200 10.96 5.89 6.56
CA SER A 200 9.91 6.69 7.21
C SER A 200 9.77 8.06 6.55
N GLY A 201 8.58 8.65 6.60
CA GLY A 201 8.31 9.96 5.98
C GLY A 201 6.96 10.02 5.28
N ALA A 202 6.48 11.24 5.02
CA ALA A 202 5.18 11.48 4.39
C ALA A 202 5.16 11.14 2.89
N GLN A 203 6.32 11.17 2.24
CA GLN A 203 6.51 10.71 0.86
C GLN A 203 7.61 9.66 0.85
N ARG A 204 7.41 8.57 0.13
CA ARG A 204 8.36 7.46 0.04
C ARG A 204 8.29 6.80 -1.34
N ILE A 205 9.39 6.25 -1.80
CA ILE A 205 9.40 5.30 -2.93
C ILE A 205 9.23 3.91 -2.36
N VAL A 206 8.24 3.17 -2.86
CA VAL A 206 8.01 1.76 -2.59
C VAL A 206 8.55 0.98 -3.78
N GLU A 207 9.57 0.16 -3.55
CA GLU A 207 10.07 -0.83 -4.51
C GLU A 207 9.52 -2.21 -4.13
N LEU A 208 8.83 -2.84 -5.06
CA LEU A 208 8.29 -4.17 -4.94
C LEU A 208 9.04 -5.11 -5.88
N THR A 209 9.52 -6.23 -5.34
CA THR A 209 10.10 -7.33 -6.12
C THR A 209 9.26 -8.57 -5.97
N LEU A 210 8.91 -9.19 -7.10
CA LEU A 210 8.04 -10.36 -7.19
C LEU A 210 8.70 -11.46 -8.01
N THR A 211 8.68 -12.67 -7.48
CA THR A 211 9.03 -13.88 -8.21
C THR A 211 7.80 -14.75 -8.34
N TRP A 212 7.18 -14.68 -9.51
CA TRP A 212 6.05 -15.51 -9.87
C TRP A 212 6.50 -16.96 -10.04
N PRO A 213 5.70 -17.94 -9.59
CA PRO A 213 5.95 -19.34 -9.91
C PRO A 213 5.93 -19.54 -11.43
N ASP A 214 6.66 -20.55 -11.91
CA ASP A 214 6.61 -20.98 -13.31
C ASP A 214 5.31 -21.76 -13.57
N THR A 215 4.20 -21.03 -13.48
CA THR A 215 2.87 -21.58 -13.68
C THR A 215 2.63 -21.72 -15.18
N GLN A 216 2.47 -22.95 -15.66
CA GLN A 216 2.12 -23.23 -17.07
C GLN A 216 0.66 -22.89 -17.41
N ILE A 217 -0.11 -22.43 -16.43
CA ILE A 217 -1.52 -22.04 -16.57
C ILE A 217 -1.59 -20.62 -17.11
N ASP A 218 -2.24 -20.46 -18.26
CA ASP A 218 -2.60 -19.17 -18.82
C ASP A 218 -3.66 -18.50 -17.93
N LEU A 219 -3.38 -17.29 -17.47
CA LEU A 219 -4.25 -16.55 -16.55
C LEU A 219 -5.59 -16.18 -17.20
N GLU A 220 -5.60 -15.83 -18.49
CA GLU A 220 -6.81 -15.46 -19.20
C GLU A 220 -7.70 -16.69 -19.41
N GLU A 221 -7.09 -17.83 -19.74
CA GLU A 221 -7.81 -19.11 -19.85
C GLU A 221 -8.37 -19.58 -18.50
N TYR A 222 -7.58 -19.46 -17.43
CA TYR A 222 -8.04 -19.76 -16.07
C TYR A 222 -9.22 -18.87 -15.68
N ALA A 223 -9.11 -17.55 -15.89
CA ALA A 223 -10.16 -16.62 -15.51
C ALA A 223 -11.47 -16.92 -16.26
N LYS A 224 -11.38 -17.15 -17.57
CA LYS A 224 -12.53 -17.53 -18.40
C LYS A 224 -13.15 -18.86 -17.96
N SER A 225 -12.33 -19.83 -17.57
CA SER A 225 -12.80 -21.14 -17.10
C SER A 225 -13.54 -21.01 -15.77
N LEU A 226 -13.03 -20.18 -14.86
CA LEU A 226 -13.68 -19.91 -13.58
C LEU A 226 -15.00 -19.17 -13.76
N GLU A 227 -15.04 -18.12 -14.59
CA GLU A 227 -16.26 -17.40 -14.95
C GLU A 227 -17.33 -18.34 -15.54
N THR A 228 -16.92 -19.18 -16.50
CA THR A 228 -17.82 -20.16 -17.14
C THR A 228 -18.39 -21.15 -16.12
N LEU A 229 -17.56 -21.69 -15.23
CA LEU A 229 -18.00 -22.65 -14.22
C LEU A 229 -18.90 -22.00 -13.16
N ALA A 230 -18.55 -20.80 -12.68
CA ALA A 230 -19.36 -20.06 -11.74
C ALA A 230 -20.76 -19.75 -12.31
N GLY A 231 -20.82 -19.28 -13.57
CA GLY A 231 -22.08 -19.05 -14.27
C GLY A 231 -22.93 -20.32 -14.40
N GLN A 232 -22.32 -21.45 -14.77
CA GLN A 232 -23.04 -22.74 -14.86
C GLN A 232 -23.65 -23.17 -13.52
N LEU A 233 -22.88 -23.10 -12.43
CA LEU A 233 -23.37 -23.45 -11.09
C LEU A 233 -24.54 -22.56 -10.65
N LEU A 234 -24.49 -21.27 -10.99
CA LEU A 234 -25.55 -20.31 -10.68
C LEU A 234 -26.81 -20.55 -11.54
N GLU A 235 -26.67 -20.88 -12.81
CA GLU A 235 -27.79 -21.22 -13.70
C GLU A 235 -28.53 -22.48 -13.24
N GLU A 236 -27.79 -23.51 -12.80
CA GLU A 236 -28.36 -24.76 -12.30
C GLU A 236 -29.18 -24.57 -11.02
N SER A 237 -28.85 -23.57 -10.20
CA SER A 237 -29.61 -23.25 -8.99
C SER A 237 -30.98 -22.60 -9.28
N ALA A 238 -31.20 -22.11 -10.51
CA ALA A 238 -32.47 -21.66 -11.10
C ALA A 238 -33.31 -20.61 -10.34
N GLN A 239 -32.79 -20.00 -9.26
CA GLN A 239 -33.53 -19.07 -8.41
C GLN A 239 -32.78 -17.75 -8.24
N THR A 240 -33.31 -16.69 -8.83
CA THR A 240 -32.87 -15.31 -8.62
C THR A 240 -33.96 -14.51 -7.88
N PRO A 241 -33.60 -13.61 -6.94
CA PRO A 241 -32.24 -13.28 -6.51
C PRO A 241 -31.59 -14.40 -5.69
N TYR A 242 -30.26 -14.53 -5.79
CA TYR A 242 -29.48 -15.51 -5.04
C TYR A 242 -29.40 -15.11 -3.55
N THR A 243 -29.47 -16.10 -2.66
CA THR A 243 -29.19 -15.92 -1.23
C THR A 243 -27.82 -16.46 -0.86
N LEU A 244 -27.28 -15.97 0.25
CA LEU A 244 -26.00 -16.47 0.77
C LEU A 244 -26.06 -17.97 1.06
N GLU A 245 -27.15 -18.46 1.65
CA GLU A 245 -27.37 -19.88 1.92
C GLU A 245 -27.30 -20.71 0.63
N GLN A 246 -27.91 -20.23 -0.45
CA GLN A 246 -27.85 -20.91 -1.74
C GLN A 246 -26.43 -20.98 -2.28
N LEU A 247 -25.69 -19.85 -2.27
CA LEU A 247 -24.32 -19.81 -2.78
C LEU A 247 -23.36 -20.67 -1.95
N THR A 248 -23.49 -20.64 -0.62
CA THR A 248 -22.73 -21.56 0.25
C THR A 248 -23.10 -23.02 -0.01
N GLY A 249 -24.38 -23.33 -0.20
CA GLY A 249 -24.85 -24.67 -0.56
C GLY A 249 -24.30 -25.16 -1.89
N LEU A 250 -24.15 -24.28 -2.89
CA LEU A 250 -23.51 -24.61 -4.17
C LEU A 250 -22.05 -25.03 -3.94
N VAL A 251 -21.27 -24.24 -3.18
CA VAL A 251 -19.90 -24.61 -2.83
C VAL A 251 -19.87 -25.94 -2.08
N GLN A 252 -20.72 -26.12 -1.07
CA GLN A 252 -20.79 -27.37 -0.29
C GLN A 252 -21.10 -28.60 -1.14
N SER A 253 -21.93 -28.46 -2.18
CA SER A 253 -22.35 -29.58 -3.03
C SER A 253 -21.22 -30.14 -3.90
N VAL A 254 -20.22 -29.31 -4.22
CA VAL A 254 -19.05 -29.70 -5.00
C VAL A 254 -17.78 -29.83 -4.14
N ALA A 255 -17.74 -29.21 -2.95
CA ALA A 255 -16.55 -29.12 -2.12
C ALA A 255 -15.96 -30.48 -1.74
N ALA A 256 -14.66 -30.61 -1.92
CA ALA A 256 -13.85 -31.69 -1.35
C ALA A 256 -12.76 -31.08 -0.44
N PRO A 257 -13.07 -30.68 0.82
CA PRO A 257 -12.11 -30.02 1.69
C PRO A 257 -10.87 -30.89 1.96
N SER A 258 -9.68 -30.30 1.84
CA SER A 258 -8.41 -30.96 2.07
C SER A 258 -7.36 -29.95 2.53
N THR A 259 -6.65 -30.26 3.62
CA THR A 259 -5.59 -29.40 4.18
C THR A 259 -4.37 -29.26 3.26
N THR A 260 -4.22 -30.17 2.30
CA THR A 260 -3.20 -30.12 1.24
C THR A 260 -3.82 -30.00 -0.14
N GLY A 261 -5.09 -29.60 -0.20
CA GLY A 261 -5.83 -29.41 -1.44
C GLY A 261 -5.39 -28.16 -2.19
N SER A 262 -5.95 -27.97 -3.38
CA SER A 262 -5.71 -26.80 -4.21
C SER A 262 -6.07 -25.50 -3.48
N LEU A 263 -5.37 -24.44 -3.88
CA LEU A 263 -5.55 -23.09 -3.38
C LEU A 263 -6.47 -22.25 -4.26
N THR A 264 -6.94 -22.78 -5.40
CA THR A 264 -7.64 -22.03 -6.45
C THR A 264 -9.16 -22.17 -6.35
N ALA A 265 -9.87 -21.13 -6.77
CA ALA A 265 -11.33 -21.14 -6.86
C ALA A 265 -11.84 -22.18 -7.88
N LEU A 266 -11.19 -22.28 -9.04
CA LEU A 266 -11.60 -23.19 -10.11
C LEU A 266 -11.56 -24.65 -9.65
N ASP A 267 -10.49 -25.07 -8.98
CA ASP A 267 -10.38 -26.44 -8.50
C ASP A 267 -11.40 -26.74 -7.40
N ALA A 268 -11.66 -25.78 -6.51
CA ALA A 268 -12.69 -25.89 -5.48
C ALA A 268 -14.09 -26.08 -6.09
N LEU A 269 -14.47 -25.25 -7.06
CA LEU A 269 -15.78 -25.32 -7.73
C LEU A 269 -15.90 -26.51 -8.68
N SER A 270 -14.79 -27.04 -9.18
CA SER A 270 -14.76 -28.27 -10.01
C SER A 270 -14.83 -29.56 -9.19
N GLY A 271 -14.88 -29.45 -7.86
CA GLY A 271 -14.92 -30.57 -6.92
C GLY A 271 -13.60 -31.34 -6.76
N LYS A 272 -12.47 -30.73 -7.13
CA LYS A 272 -11.16 -31.28 -6.77
C LYS A 272 -10.88 -31.02 -5.28
N PRO A 273 -10.00 -31.81 -4.64
CA PRO A 273 -9.57 -31.54 -3.28
C PRO A 273 -9.05 -30.11 -3.13
N ALA A 274 -9.65 -29.31 -2.25
CA ALA A 274 -9.35 -27.88 -2.10
C ALA A 274 -9.18 -27.48 -0.63
N SER A 275 -8.27 -26.54 -0.39
CA SER A 275 -8.05 -25.91 0.91
C SER A 275 -9.19 -24.95 1.29
N ASP A 276 -9.25 -24.56 2.55
CA ASP A 276 -10.16 -23.50 3.03
C ASP A 276 -10.01 -22.20 2.23
N GLN A 277 -8.79 -21.86 1.80
CA GLN A 277 -8.55 -20.72 0.91
C GLN A 277 -9.22 -20.92 -0.45
N GLY A 278 -9.04 -22.08 -1.08
CA GLY A 278 -9.66 -22.40 -2.36
C GLY A 278 -11.20 -22.35 -2.28
N LEU A 279 -11.77 -22.87 -1.19
CA LEU A 279 -13.22 -22.80 -0.94
C LEU A 279 -13.71 -21.35 -0.79
N LEU A 280 -12.99 -20.52 -0.02
CA LEU A 280 -13.33 -19.10 0.14
C LEU A 280 -13.26 -18.33 -1.19
N LEU A 281 -12.21 -18.56 -1.99
CA LEU A 281 -12.08 -17.96 -3.33
C LEU A 281 -13.16 -18.48 -4.30
N GLY A 282 -13.59 -19.75 -4.15
CA GLY A 282 -14.71 -20.32 -4.87
C GLY A 282 -16.03 -19.63 -4.53
N LEU A 283 -16.32 -19.43 -3.25
CA LEU A 283 -17.49 -18.66 -2.82
C LEU A 283 -17.40 -17.20 -3.31
N GLU A 284 -16.22 -16.59 -3.25
CA GLU A 284 -15.99 -15.23 -3.75
C GLU A 284 -16.36 -15.10 -5.24
N ALA A 285 -15.96 -16.06 -6.07
CA ALA A 285 -16.32 -16.08 -7.48
C ALA A 285 -17.84 -16.17 -7.70
N LEU A 286 -18.55 -16.98 -6.91
CA LEU A 286 -20.01 -17.07 -6.98
C LEU A 286 -20.69 -15.79 -6.49
N LEU A 287 -20.21 -15.18 -5.40
CA LEU A 287 -20.74 -13.91 -4.88
C LEU A 287 -20.56 -12.78 -5.89
N GLN A 288 -19.40 -12.73 -6.56
CA GLN A 288 -19.09 -11.77 -7.61
C GLN A 288 -20.06 -11.90 -8.79
N GLU A 289 -20.25 -13.13 -9.29
CA GLU A 289 -21.15 -13.40 -10.42
C GLU A 289 -22.63 -13.14 -10.04
N ALA A 290 -23.00 -13.43 -8.79
CA ALA A 290 -24.33 -13.13 -8.25
C ALA A 290 -24.56 -11.63 -7.97
N GLY A 291 -23.53 -10.78 -8.07
CA GLY A 291 -23.62 -9.35 -7.76
C GLY A 291 -23.87 -9.05 -6.27
N MET A 292 -23.50 -9.97 -5.37
CA MET A 292 -23.64 -9.78 -3.93
C MET A 292 -22.46 -8.99 -3.37
N GLU A 293 -22.71 -8.18 -2.34
CA GLU A 293 -21.64 -7.41 -1.70
C GLU A 293 -20.87 -8.27 -0.69
N TYR A 294 -19.54 -8.26 -0.84
CA TYR A 294 -18.63 -9.00 0.03
C TYR A 294 -17.27 -8.29 0.13
N THR A 295 -16.42 -8.75 1.05
CA THR A 295 -15.03 -8.34 1.16
C THR A 295 -14.20 -9.50 1.71
N MET A 296 -13.13 -9.87 1.00
CA MET A 296 -12.12 -10.78 1.54
C MET A 296 -11.35 -10.10 2.67
N VAL A 297 -11.25 -10.76 3.81
CA VAL A 297 -10.52 -10.28 4.98
C VAL A 297 -9.22 -11.05 5.12
N LEU A 298 -8.12 -10.30 5.13
CA LEU A 298 -6.83 -10.81 5.56
C LEU A 298 -6.59 -10.42 7.02
N GLY A 299 -6.40 -11.42 7.86
CA GLY A 299 -6.10 -11.22 9.28
C GLY A 299 -5.32 -12.38 9.87
N SER A 300 -5.48 -12.60 11.17
CA SER A 300 -4.86 -13.73 11.85
C SER A 300 -5.81 -14.36 12.85
N GLN A 301 -5.65 -15.65 13.09
CA GLN A 301 -6.25 -16.35 14.22
C GLN A 301 -5.12 -16.85 15.10
N ASN A 302 -5.09 -16.41 16.37
CA ASN A 302 -3.99 -16.75 17.30
C ASN A 302 -2.59 -16.48 16.70
N SER A 303 -2.44 -15.33 16.04
CA SER A 303 -1.21 -14.90 15.34
C SER A 303 -0.82 -15.70 14.09
N ILE A 304 -1.63 -16.68 13.67
CA ILE A 304 -1.45 -17.39 12.41
C ILE A 304 -2.27 -16.68 11.34
N ARG A 305 -1.62 -16.23 10.27
CA ARG A 305 -2.28 -15.55 9.15
C ARG A 305 -3.35 -16.45 8.53
N THR A 306 -4.53 -15.90 8.30
CA THR A 306 -5.67 -16.61 7.70
C THR A 306 -6.57 -15.65 6.91
N LEU A 307 -7.54 -16.23 6.20
CA LEU A 307 -8.48 -15.56 5.32
C LEU A 307 -9.92 -15.94 5.71
N TRP A 308 -10.85 -14.99 5.54
CA TRP A 308 -12.30 -15.22 5.66
C TRP A 308 -13.05 -14.14 4.88
N LEU A 309 -14.37 -14.26 4.76
CA LEU A 309 -15.19 -13.26 4.07
C LEU A 309 -15.98 -12.41 5.07
N ILE A 310 -16.21 -11.15 4.72
CA ILE A 310 -17.35 -10.38 5.20
C ILE A 310 -18.38 -10.33 4.07
N VAL A 311 -19.64 -10.61 4.38
CA VAL A 311 -20.74 -10.65 3.41
C VAL A 311 -21.87 -9.75 3.90
N ALA A 312 -22.55 -9.08 2.97
CA ALA A 312 -23.76 -8.34 3.27
C ALA A 312 -24.94 -9.30 3.52
N THR A 313 -25.75 -8.98 4.52
CA THR A 313 -26.98 -9.69 4.86
C THR A 313 -28.11 -8.70 5.11
N ASP A 314 -29.35 -9.18 5.24
CA ASP A 314 -30.51 -8.36 5.64
C ASP A 314 -30.34 -7.67 7.01
N HIS A 315 -29.35 -8.11 7.79
CA HIS A 315 -29.04 -7.64 9.13
C HIS A 315 -27.68 -6.91 9.21
N GLY A 316 -27.18 -6.43 8.07
CA GLY A 316 -25.87 -5.79 7.93
C GLY A 316 -24.75 -6.79 7.63
N TYR A 317 -23.51 -6.33 7.72
CA TYR A 317 -22.34 -7.15 7.41
C TYR A 317 -22.10 -8.24 8.47
N ARG A 318 -21.67 -9.42 8.02
CA ARG A 318 -21.28 -10.53 8.88
C ARG A 318 -20.04 -11.23 8.35
N HIS A 319 -19.22 -11.73 9.27
CA HIS A 319 -18.10 -12.60 8.93
C HIS A 319 -18.58 -14.02 8.61
N LEU A 320 -17.98 -14.62 7.59
CA LEU A 320 -18.20 -16.00 7.16
C LEU A 320 -16.84 -16.71 7.13
N LEU A 321 -16.73 -17.78 7.91
CA LEU A 321 -15.54 -18.63 7.97
C LEU A 321 -15.64 -19.80 6.99
N ALA A 322 -14.50 -20.30 6.51
CA ALA A 322 -14.41 -21.39 5.54
C ALA A 322 -15.11 -22.69 6.00
N GLN A 323 -15.25 -22.91 7.31
CA GLN A 323 -15.96 -24.08 7.85
C GLN A 323 -17.43 -24.12 7.42
N SER A 324 -18.05 -22.97 7.14
CA SER A 324 -19.40 -22.91 6.57
C SER A 324 -19.47 -23.41 5.12
N LEU A 325 -18.34 -23.70 4.48
CA LEU A 325 -18.25 -24.20 3.10
C LEU A 325 -17.94 -25.69 3.03
N HIS A 326 -17.72 -26.33 4.17
CA HIS A 326 -17.50 -27.77 4.24
C HIS A 326 -18.85 -28.50 4.07
N PRO A 327 -18.87 -29.69 3.44
CA PRO A 327 -20.08 -30.48 3.30
C PRO A 327 -20.79 -30.72 4.64
N ASP A 328 -22.13 -30.65 4.61
CA ASP A 328 -23.02 -30.87 5.76
C ASP A 328 -22.81 -29.92 6.96
N GLN A 329 -22.05 -28.83 6.80
CA GLN A 329 -21.91 -27.81 7.83
C GLN A 329 -23.01 -26.74 7.71
N PRO A 330 -23.63 -26.32 8.82
CA PRO A 330 -24.58 -25.21 8.78
C PRO A 330 -23.85 -23.90 8.49
N LEU A 331 -24.48 -23.01 7.73
CA LEU A 331 -24.02 -21.64 7.56
C LEU A 331 -23.94 -20.96 8.94
N LYS A 332 -22.75 -20.50 9.31
CA LYS A 332 -22.52 -19.71 10.52
C LYS A 332 -21.94 -18.35 10.16
N LEU A 333 -22.52 -17.32 10.76
CA LEU A 333 -22.17 -15.92 10.57
C LEU A 333 -21.78 -15.30 11.92
N TYR A 334 -20.80 -14.41 11.89
CA TYR A 334 -20.21 -13.85 13.11
C TYR A 334 -20.16 -12.32 13.09
N THR A 335 -20.27 -11.71 14.26
CA THR A 335 -19.98 -10.29 14.51
C THR A 335 -18.50 -10.07 14.80
N ASP A 336 -18.05 -8.81 14.80
CA ASP A 336 -16.68 -8.43 15.14
C ASP A 336 -16.30 -8.94 16.55
N GLN A 337 -17.23 -8.84 17.51
CA GLN A 337 -17.02 -9.32 18.87
C GLN A 337 -16.84 -10.84 18.91
N GLN A 338 -17.71 -11.59 18.23
CA GLN A 338 -17.63 -13.06 18.21
C GLN A 338 -16.37 -13.58 17.52
N MET A 339 -15.88 -12.89 16.50
CA MET A 339 -14.59 -13.19 15.86
C MET A 339 -13.43 -12.92 16.81
N THR A 340 -13.44 -11.78 17.50
CA THR A 340 -12.42 -11.42 18.49
C THR A 340 -12.36 -12.41 19.65
N ASP A 341 -13.51 -12.85 20.16
CA ASP A 341 -13.62 -13.86 21.23
C ASP A 341 -13.05 -15.22 20.82
N GLN A 342 -13.03 -15.53 19.52
CA GLN A 342 -12.43 -16.73 18.94
C GLN A 342 -10.95 -16.57 18.58
N GLY A 343 -10.34 -15.43 18.94
CA GLY A 343 -8.92 -15.16 18.73
C GLY A 343 -8.57 -14.64 17.34
N TYR A 344 -9.56 -14.18 16.56
CA TYR A 344 -9.31 -13.52 15.28
C TYR A 344 -8.94 -12.05 15.46
N THR A 345 -8.01 -11.56 14.65
CA THR A 345 -7.59 -10.15 14.62
C THR A 345 -7.42 -9.67 13.17
N TRP A 346 -7.86 -8.44 12.90
CA TRP A 346 -7.75 -7.78 11.60
C TRP A 346 -7.74 -6.27 11.79
N SER A 347 -7.30 -5.53 10.77
CA SER A 347 -7.32 -4.07 10.78
C SER A 347 -8.73 -3.55 10.51
N THR A 348 -9.55 -3.42 11.54
CA THR A 348 -10.97 -3.01 11.44
C THR A 348 -11.20 -1.73 10.63
N SER A 349 -10.24 -0.81 10.58
CA SER A 349 -10.30 0.41 9.76
C SER A 349 -10.33 0.16 8.24
N LEU A 350 -9.98 -1.05 7.78
CA LEU A 350 -9.97 -1.43 6.37
C LEU A 350 -11.25 -2.13 5.92
N TYR A 351 -12.16 -2.46 6.84
CA TYR A 351 -13.30 -3.34 6.58
C TYR A 351 -14.60 -2.77 7.16
N PRO A 352 -15.78 -3.11 6.60
CA PRO A 352 -17.05 -2.76 7.21
C PRO A 352 -17.21 -3.42 8.59
N ALA A 353 -17.85 -2.71 9.52
CA ALA A 353 -18.09 -3.21 10.88
C ALA A 353 -19.23 -4.26 10.90
N CYS A 354 -18.99 -5.41 11.51
CA CYS A 354 -19.99 -6.46 11.69
C CYS A 354 -20.60 -6.36 13.10
N ARG A 355 -21.61 -5.51 13.27
CA ARG A 355 -22.24 -5.24 14.58
C ARG A 355 -23.34 -6.24 14.94
N GLU A 356 -23.68 -6.31 16.23
CA GLU A 356 -24.90 -6.97 16.67
C GLU A 356 -26.14 -6.20 16.21
N ASN A 357 -27.26 -6.93 16.05
CA ASN A 357 -28.52 -6.32 15.64
C ASN A 357 -29.00 -5.33 16.71
N GLY A 358 -29.06 -4.04 16.36
CA GLY A 358 -29.60 -2.98 17.24
C GLY A 358 -28.59 -1.89 17.66
N GLU A 359 -27.35 -1.93 17.18
CA GLU A 359 -26.35 -0.89 17.43
C GLU A 359 -26.13 -0.01 16.17
N GLU A 360 -26.93 1.05 16.03
CA GLU A 360 -26.70 2.15 15.06
C GLU A 360 -25.55 3.07 15.47
#